data_AF-A0A2V6DNG8-F1
#
_entry.id   AF-A0A2V6DNG8-F1
#
_cell.length_a   1.000
_cell.length_b   1.000
_cell.length_c   1.000
_cell.angle_alpha   90.00
_cell.angle_beta   90.00
_cell.angle_gamma   90.00
#
_symmetry.space_group_name_H-M   'P 1'
#
loop_
_entity.id
_entity.type
_entity.pdbx_description
1 polymer ?
#
loop_
_entity_poly.entity_id
_entity_poly.type
_entity_poly.pdbx_seq_one_letter_code
_entity_poly.pdbx_strand_id
1 'polypeptide(L)'
;MSSTRPDILFIMTDQQRFDTIAALGNSHIYTPNLDRLVRRGIAFSNAYATCPVCVAARYTIRTGCDAATTRVFSNAKADPVAGQAKEMEARCGPYLARVMSHLGYRTFGIGKFHTYPWDEDVGYNSISSSNQWENAAKCIIFHSAVRFQRSWARSGGPPIALLKKL
;
A
#
# COMPACT_ATOMS: atom_id res chain seq x y z
N MET A 1 2.41 -13.44 -24.45
CA MET A 1 0.98 -13.17 -24.22
C MET A 1 0.88 -12.43 -22.90
N SER A 2 0.45 -11.17 -22.93
CA SER A 2 0.15 -10.41 -21.72
C SER A 2 -0.92 -11.18 -20.93
N SER A 3 -0.64 -11.52 -19.68
CA SER A 3 -1.68 -12.09 -18.81
C SER A 3 -2.83 -11.08 -18.76
N THR A 4 -4.06 -11.54 -18.98
CA THR A 4 -5.30 -10.73 -18.93
C THR A 4 -5.56 -10.05 -17.58
N ARG A 5 -4.62 -10.19 -16.64
CA ARG A 5 -4.63 -9.66 -15.29
C ARG A 5 -3.20 -9.19 -14.94
N PRO A 6 -2.97 -7.90 -14.69
CA PRO A 6 -1.65 -7.39 -14.34
C PRO A 6 -1.33 -7.66 -12.87
N ASP A 7 -0.05 -7.89 -12.57
CA ASP A 7 0.45 -7.85 -11.20
C ASP A 7 0.47 -6.39 -10.71
N ILE A 8 -0.04 -6.16 -9.50
CA ILE A 8 -0.17 -4.82 -8.93
C ILE A 8 0.82 -4.68 -7.78
N LEU A 9 1.65 -3.64 -7.87
CA LEU A 9 2.51 -3.17 -6.80
C LEU A 9 2.05 -1.79 -6.33
N PHE A 10 1.47 -1.74 -5.12
CA PHE A 10 1.13 -0.49 -4.46
C PHE A 10 2.20 -0.14 -3.43
N ILE A 11 2.81 1.04 -3.58
CA ILE A 11 3.87 1.60 -2.74
C ILE A 11 3.27 2.79 -1.99
N MET A 12 3.22 2.71 -0.67
CA MET A 12 2.81 3.83 0.19
C MET A 12 3.96 4.21 1.12
N THR A 13 4.35 5.48 1.09
CA THR A 13 5.34 6.08 1.99
C THR A 13 4.66 6.67 3.23
N ASP A 14 5.43 6.88 4.31
CA ASP A 14 4.95 7.55 5.52
C ASP A 14 5.53 8.97 5.59
N GLN A 15 4.67 9.98 5.76
CA GLN A 15 5.02 11.39 5.86
C GLN A 15 5.90 11.94 4.70
N GLN A 16 5.64 11.50 3.47
CA GLN A 16 6.33 12.04 2.29
C GLN A 16 5.75 13.39 1.87
N ARG A 17 6.61 14.41 1.77
CA ARG A 17 6.24 15.75 1.27
C ARG A 17 6.23 15.77 -0.26
N PHE A 18 5.39 16.61 -0.86
CA PHE A 18 5.15 16.63 -2.32
C PHE A 18 6.40 16.91 -3.16
N ASP A 19 7.35 17.69 -2.66
CA ASP A 19 8.59 18.13 -3.32
C ASP A 19 9.77 17.18 -3.04
N THR A 20 9.53 15.93 -2.64
CA THR A 20 10.59 14.97 -2.26
C THR A 20 10.94 13.97 -3.35
N ILE A 21 10.67 14.30 -4.62
CA ILE A 21 11.12 13.53 -5.79
C ILE A 21 11.86 14.46 -6.76
N ALA A 22 13.10 14.11 -7.12
CA ALA A 22 13.97 14.99 -7.89
C ALA A 22 13.40 15.26 -9.29
N ALA A 23 12.89 14.22 -9.95
CA ALA A 23 12.23 14.34 -11.25
C ALA A 23 10.96 15.23 -11.25
N LEU A 24 10.44 15.59 -10.08
CA LEU A 24 9.30 16.51 -9.92
C LEU A 24 9.73 17.95 -9.57
N GLY A 25 10.99 18.30 -9.80
CA GLY A 25 11.47 19.69 -9.73
C GLY A 25 12.33 20.03 -8.52
N ASN A 26 12.73 19.07 -7.70
CA ASN A 26 13.64 19.31 -6.57
C ASN A 26 15.07 18.85 -6.90
N SER A 27 15.95 19.80 -7.25
CA SER A 27 17.35 19.52 -7.60
C SER A 27 18.26 19.19 -6.42
N HIS A 28 17.81 19.35 -5.18
CA HIS A 28 18.61 19.13 -3.97
C HIS A 28 18.59 17.69 -3.45
N ILE A 29 17.68 16.86 -3.96
CA ILE A 29 17.48 15.49 -3.48
C ILE A 29 17.92 14.47 -4.52
N TYR A 30 18.33 13.29 -4.03
CA TYR A 30 18.77 12.19 -4.88
C TYR A 30 17.80 11.02 -4.77
N THR A 31 16.95 10.83 -5.79
CA THR A 31 15.89 9.81 -5.81
C THR A 31 15.87 8.97 -7.10
N PRO A 32 17.02 8.38 -7.53
CA PRO A 32 17.17 7.80 -8.87
C PRO A 32 16.13 6.73 -9.22
N ASN A 33 15.67 5.95 -8.22
CA ASN A 33 14.64 4.93 -8.41
C ASN A 33 13.24 5.52 -8.61
N LEU A 34 12.85 6.54 -7.83
CA LEU A 34 11.57 7.23 -8.00
C LEU A 34 11.57 8.05 -9.28
N ASP A 35 12.68 8.69 -9.62
CA ASP A 35 12.84 9.42 -10.87
C ASP A 35 12.65 8.52 -12.08
N ARG A 36 13.13 7.27 -11.99
CA ARG A 36 12.91 6.26 -13.02
C ARG A 36 11.44 5.84 -13.12
N LEU A 37 10.70 5.81 -12.01
CA LEU A 37 9.25 5.55 -12.04
C LEU A 37 8.51 6.71 -12.70
N VAL A 38 8.82 7.95 -12.32
CA VAL A 38 8.24 9.16 -12.92
C VAL A 38 8.46 9.17 -14.44
N ARG A 39 9.69 8.93 -14.92
CA ARG A 39 10.00 8.92 -16.37
C ARG A 39 9.34 7.78 -17.16
N ARG A 40 8.88 6.72 -16.50
CA ARG A 40 8.29 5.54 -17.14
C ARG A 40 6.77 5.46 -16.97
N GLY A 41 6.17 6.40 -16.25
CA GLY A 41 4.76 6.35 -15.88
C GLY A 41 4.11 7.72 -15.92
N ILE A 42 3.05 7.86 -15.12
CA ILE A 42 2.28 9.10 -14.98
C ILE A 42 2.51 9.62 -13.57
N ALA A 43 2.80 10.92 -13.45
CA ALA A 43 2.89 11.63 -12.19
C ALA A 43 1.74 12.63 -12.07
N PHE A 44 1.08 12.63 -10.91
CA PHE A 44 0.05 13.60 -10.58
C PHE A 44 0.67 14.72 -9.74
N SER A 45 0.68 15.96 -10.26
CA SER A 45 1.16 17.13 -9.51
C SER A 45 0.19 17.59 -8.43
N ASN A 46 -1.10 17.25 -8.58
CA ASN A 46 -2.18 17.59 -7.67
C ASN A 46 -2.83 16.31 -7.11
N ALA A 47 -2.10 15.61 -6.25
CA ALA A 47 -2.59 14.43 -5.52
C ALA A 47 -2.59 14.71 -4.02
N TYR A 48 -3.74 14.56 -3.37
CA TYR A 48 -3.94 14.95 -1.97
C TYR A 48 -4.30 13.75 -1.11
N ALA A 49 -3.73 13.69 0.10
CA ALA A 49 -4.25 12.83 1.15
C ALA A 49 -5.58 13.41 1.66
N THR A 50 -6.54 12.54 1.97
CA THR A 50 -7.84 12.96 2.53
C THR A 50 -7.72 13.58 3.92
N CYS A 51 -6.64 13.26 4.64
CA CYS A 51 -6.32 13.83 5.93
C CYS A 51 -4.81 13.79 6.18
N PRO A 52 -4.23 14.77 6.90
CA PRO A 52 -2.82 14.81 7.24
C PRO A 52 -2.48 13.96 8.49
N VAL A 53 -3.14 12.80 8.65
CA VAL A 53 -3.02 11.93 9.84
C VAL A 53 -2.86 10.48 9.41
N CYS A 54 -1.90 9.77 10.01
CA CYS A 54 -1.45 8.45 9.55
C CYS A 54 -2.55 7.38 9.56
N VAL A 55 -3.25 7.17 10.68
CA VAL A 55 -4.27 6.13 10.81
C VAL A 55 -5.45 6.42 9.87
N ALA A 56 -5.96 7.66 9.91
CA ALA A 56 -7.07 8.09 9.07
C ALA A 56 -6.76 7.98 7.55
N ALA A 57 -5.57 8.39 7.11
CA ALA A 57 -5.17 8.32 5.70
C ALA A 57 -5.05 6.88 5.23
N ARG A 58 -4.53 6.00 6.09
CA ARG A 58 -4.38 4.57 5.81
C ARG A 58 -5.71 3.83 5.74
N TYR A 59 -6.69 4.18 6.58
CA TYR A 59 -8.05 3.64 6.45
C TYR A 59 -8.71 4.12 5.17
N THR A 60 -8.61 5.42 4.85
CA THR A 60 -9.20 5.96 3.60
C THR A 60 -8.69 5.21 2.36
N ILE A 61 -7.38 4.94 2.28
CA ILE A 61 -6.81 4.18 1.16
C ILE A 61 -7.28 2.72 1.13
N ARG A 62 -7.47 2.09 2.31
CA ARG A 62 -7.88 0.68 2.39
C ARG A 62 -9.35 0.45 2.14
N THR A 63 -10.21 1.39 2.52
CA THR A 63 -11.66 1.23 2.43
C THR A 63 -12.26 1.99 1.26
N GLY A 64 -11.60 3.06 0.80
CA GLY A 64 -12.19 4.01 -0.15
C GLY A 64 -13.21 4.96 0.48
N CYS A 65 -13.43 4.89 1.79
CA CYS A 65 -14.38 5.75 2.50
C CYS A 65 -13.71 6.98 3.13
N ASP A 66 -14.48 8.05 3.27
CA ASP A 66 -14.03 9.29 3.89
C ASP A 66 -13.97 9.22 5.43
N ALA A 67 -13.44 10.28 6.05
CA ALA A 67 -13.34 10.39 7.51
C ALA A 67 -14.72 10.41 8.21
N ALA A 68 -15.76 10.94 7.55
CA ALA A 68 -17.11 10.98 8.10
C ALA A 68 -17.70 9.55 8.26
N THR A 69 -17.43 8.69 7.29
CA THR A 69 -17.87 7.29 7.27
C THR A 69 -17.00 6.41 8.15
N THR A 70 -15.67 6.54 8.03
CA THR A 70 -14.72 5.73 8.81
C THR A 70 -14.69 6.10 10.29
N ARG A 71 -15.02 7.36 10.62
CA ARG A 71 -14.94 7.98 11.96
C ARG A 71 -13.53 8.01 12.56
N VAL A 72 -12.51 7.98 11.71
CA VAL A 72 -11.11 8.06 12.11
C VAL A 72 -10.60 9.46 11.79
N PHE A 73 -10.33 10.25 12.84
CA PHE A 73 -9.86 11.65 12.70
C PHE A 73 -8.46 11.89 13.25
N SER A 74 -7.92 10.93 14.01
CA SER A 74 -6.64 11.04 14.71
C SER A 74 -5.87 9.72 14.59
N ASN A 75 -4.68 9.65 15.19
CA ASN A 75 -3.96 8.40 15.37
C ASN A 75 -4.46 7.60 16.59
N ALA A 76 -5.66 7.88 17.09
CA ALA A 76 -6.29 7.10 18.14
C ALA A 76 -7.35 6.16 17.56
N LYS A 77 -7.91 5.31 18.42
CA LYS A 77 -9.03 4.43 18.10
C LYS A 77 -10.20 5.25 17.54
N ALA A 78 -10.86 4.72 16.51
CA ALA A 78 -12.09 5.28 15.99
C ALA A 78 -13.18 5.32 17.08
N ASP A 79 -14.00 6.37 17.07
CA ASP A 79 -15.17 6.49 17.93
C ASP A 79 -16.44 6.60 17.08
N PRO A 80 -17.08 5.46 16.73
CA PRO A 80 -18.31 5.43 15.96
C PRO A 80 -19.48 6.06 16.74
N VAL A 81 -20.40 6.70 16.03
CA VAL A 81 -21.62 7.24 16.66
C VAL A 81 -22.58 6.12 17.04
N ALA A 82 -23.51 6.41 17.96
CA ALA A 82 -24.54 5.45 18.36
C ALA A 82 -25.30 4.91 17.15
N GLY A 83 -25.46 3.58 17.07
CA GLY A 83 -26.10 2.88 15.95
C GLY A 83 -25.17 2.54 14.77
N GLN A 84 -23.95 3.08 14.73
CA GLN A 84 -22.97 2.72 13.71
C GLN A 84 -22.20 1.45 14.10
N ALA A 85 -21.89 0.61 13.11
CA ALA A 85 -21.11 -0.60 13.35
C ALA A 85 -19.72 -0.29 13.92
N LYS A 86 -19.23 -1.11 14.85
CA LYS A 86 -17.89 -0.97 15.45
C LYS A 86 -16.77 -1.44 14.53
N GLU A 87 -17.04 -2.45 13.72
CA GLU A 87 -16.09 -2.99 12.75
C GLU A 87 -16.01 -2.12 11.50
N MET A 88 -14.80 -1.90 11.00
CA MET A 88 -14.58 -0.99 9.87
C MET A 88 -15.23 -1.51 8.58
N GLU A 89 -15.12 -2.80 8.28
CA GLU A 89 -15.72 -3.36 7.06
C GLU A 89 -17.26 -3.39 7.11
N ALA A 90 -17.86 -3.41 8.30
CA ALA A 90 -19.30 -3.25 8.44
C ALA A 90 -19.75 -1.79 8.19
N ARG A 91 -18.85 -0.80 8.39
CA ARG A 91 -19.11 0.61 8.05
C ARG A 91 -18.83 0.93 6.59
N CYS A 92 -17.73 0.38 6.05
CA CYS A 92 -17.14 0.84 4.79
C CYS A 92 -17.17 -0.20 3.67
N GLY A 93 -17.63 -1.43 3.95
CA GLY A 93 -17.45 -2.56 3.05
C GLY A 93 -16.06 -3.19 3.15
N PRO A 94 -15.79 -4.25 2.37
CA PRO A 94 -14.56 -5.03 2.49
C PRO A 94 -13.32 -4.20 2.16
N TYR A 95 -12.22 -4.48 2.86
CA TYR A 95 -10.94 -3.84 2.55
C TYR A 95 -10.47 -4.13 1.13
N LEU A 96 -9.72 -3.20 0.53
CA LEU A 96 -9.15 -3.32 -0.81
C LEU A 96 -8.43 -4.65 -1.01
N ALA A 97 -7.61 -5.08 -0.05
CA ALA A 97 -6.90 -6.36 -0.13
C ALA A 97 -7.87 -7.57 -0.18
N ARG A 98 -8.98 -7.51 0.56
CA ARG A 98 -10.00 -8.56 0.54
C ARG A 98 -10.75 -8.58 -0.79
N VAL A 99 -11.14 -7.41 -1.31
CA VAL A 99 -11.74 -7.27 -2.64
C VAL A 99 -10.82 -7.87 -3.71
N MET A 100 -9.53 -7.51 -3.70
CA MET A 100 -8.53 -8.05 -4.62
C MET A 100 -8.42 -9.58 -4.50
N SER A 101 -8.45 -10.11 -3.27
CA SER A 101 -8.41 -11.54 -3.02
C SER A 101 -9.63 -12.27 -3.62
N HIS A 102 -10.83 -11.71 -3.48
CA HIS A 102 -12.04 -12.25 -4.11
C HIS A 102 -11.99 -12.20 -5.65
N LEU A 103 -11.25 -11.25 -6.23
CA LEU A 103 -10.99 -11.21 -7.67
C LEU A 103 -9.91 -12.23 -8.11
N GLY A 104 -9.36 -13.02 -7.20
CA GLY A 104 -8.38 -14.07 -7.46
C GLY A 104 -6.93 -13.57 -7.49
N TYR A 105 -6.64 -12.42 -6.87
CA TYR A 105 -5.27 -12.01 -6.59
C TYR A 105 -4.79 -12.65 -5.29
N ARG A 106 -3.51 -13.03 -5.22
CA ARG A 106 -2.88 -13.35 -3.94
C ARG A 106 -2.33 -12.07 -3.35
N THR A 107 -2.84 -11.62 -2.21
CA THR A 107 -2.47 -10.34 -1.62
C THR A 107 -1.44 -10.52 -0.51
N PHE A 108 -0.36 -9.73 -0.59
CA PHE A 108 0.67 -9.67 0.43
C PHE A 108 0.91 -8.23 0.85
N GLY A 109 1.00 -7.98 2.15
CA GLY A 109 1.27 -6.66 2.71
C GLY A 109 2.52 -6.68 3.58
N ILE A 110 3.42 -5.70 3.40
CA ILE A 110 4.61 -5.52 4.24
C ILE A 110 4.62 -4.12 4.84
N GLY A 111 5.07 -3.97 6.09
CA GLY A 111 5.42 -2.68 6.67
C GLY A 111 4.44 -2.21 7.74
N LYS A 112 4.22 -0.89 7.80
CA LYS A 112 3.40 -0.26 8.84
C LYS A 112 1.93 -0.23 8.43
N PHE A 113 1.08 -0.93 9.18
CA PHE A 113 -0.37 -0.88 8.98
C PHE A 113 -1.03 0.17 9.88
N HIS A 114 -0.66 0.28 11.15
CA HIS A 114 -1.15 1.36 12.02
C HIS A 114 -2.70 1.37 12.10
N THR A 115 -3.25 0.29 12.66
CA THR A 115 -4.68 0.02 12.86
C THR A 115 -5.06 0.05 14.33
N TYR A 116 -6.36 0.19 14.58
CA TYR A 116 -6.94 0.04 15.91
C TYR A 116 -8.18 -0.88 15.82
N PRO A 117 -8.09 -2.14 16.29
CA PRO A 117 -6.99 -2.74 17.04
C PRO A 117 -5.74 -3.05 16.18
N TRP A 118 -4.59 -3.26 16.84
CA TRP A 118 -3.28 -3.43 16.16
C TRP A 118 -3.18 -4.70 15.31
N ASP A 119 -3.96 -5.71 15.65
CA ASP A 119 -4.06 -7.03 15.02
C ASP A 119 -5.29 -7.17 14.13
N GLU A 120 -5.93 -6.05 13.76
CA GLU A 120 -7.06 -6.03 12.85
C GLU A 120 -6.75 -6.77 11.54
N ASP A 121 -7.64 -7.69 11.14
CA ASP A 121 -7.57 -8.35 9.83
C ASP A 121 -7.91 -7.35 8.72
N VAL A 122 -6.86 -6.82 8.09
CA VAL A 122 -6.96 -5.85 7.00
C VAL A 122 -7.08 -6.48 5.61
N GLY A 123 -7.39 -7.79 5.55
CA GLY A 123 -7.84 -8.46 4.33
C GLY A 123 -6.74 -9.03 3.42
N TYR A 124 -5.48 -9.05 3.84
CA TYR A 124 -4.39 -9.66 3.07
C TYR A 124 -4.28 -11.16 3.36
N ASN A 125 -3.88 -11.95 2.35
CA ASN A 125 -3.59 -13.37 2.58
C ASN A 125 -2.33 -13.59 3.43
N SER A 126 -1.40 -12.64 3.43
CA SER A 126 -0.20 -12.70 4.24
C SER A 126 0.28 -11.29 4.57
N ILE A 127 0.68 -11.09 5.83
CA ILE A 127 1.15 -9.79 6.34
C ILE A 127 2.51 -10.00 7.01
N SER A 128 3.45 -9.12 6.68
CA SER A 128 4.70 -8.94 7.43
C SER A 128 4.69 -7.54 8.03
N SER A 129 4.19 -7.40 9.26
CA SER A 129 4.09 -6.11 9.93
C SER A 129 5.42 -5.75 10.60
N SER A 130 5.77 -4.46 10.56
CA SER A 130 7.04 -3.94 11.09
C SER A 130 7.09 -3.82 12.62
N ASN A 131 6.17 -4.44 13.36
CA ASN A 131 6.12 -4.32 14.84
C ASN A 131 7.27 -5.07 15.55
N GLN A 132 8.22 -5.63 14.80
CA GLN A 132 9.52 -6.13 15.32
C GLN A 132 10.68 -5.12 15.15
N TRP A 133 10.41 -3.91 14.65
CA TRP A 133 11.44 -2.90 14.36
C TRP A 133 10.99 -1.52 14.84
N GLU A 134 11.12 -1.25 16.15
CA GLU A 134 10.84 0.08 16.75
C GLU A 134 11.64 1.25 16.14
N ASN A 135 12.60 0.97 15.24
CA ASN A 135 13.43 1.96 14.55
C ASN A 135 13.38 1.90 13.01
N ALA A 136 12.37 1.28 12.39
CA ALA A 136 12.23 1.29 10.93
C ALA A 136 11.77 2.67 10.42
N ALA A 137 12.72 3.60 10.30
CA ALA A 137 12.56 4.79 9.50
C ALA A 137 11.99 4.41 8.12
N LYS A 138 10.88 5.06 7.72
CA LYS A 138 10.43 5.13 6.31
C LYS A 138 10.23 3.78 5.63
N CYS A 139 9.35 2.91 6.14
CA CYS A 139 9.03 1.66 5.43
C CYS A 139 7.88 1.84 4.42
N ILE A 140 8.21 1.56 3.16
CA ILE A 140 7.32 1.38 2.01
C ILE A 140 6.35 0.23 2.30
N ILE A 141 5.04 0.47 2.22
CA ILE A 141 4.11 -0.65 2.14
C ILE A 141 4.25 -1.28 0.76
N PHE A 142 4.67 -2.53 0.69
CA PHE A 142 4.57 -3.33 -0.53
C PHE A 142 3.23 -4.06 -0.53
N HIS A 143 2.36 -3.74 -1.47
CA HIS A 143 1.34 -4.70 -1.88
C HIS A 143 1.94 -5.51 -2.99
N SER A 144 2.28 -6.78 -2.76
CA SER A 144 2.72 -7.63 -3.86
C SER A 144 1.61 -8.62 -4.16
N ALA A 145 1.02 -8.47 -5.35
CA ALA A 145 0.23 -9.54 -5.94
C ALA A 145 1.16 -10.58 -6.59
N VAL A 146 1.97 -11.29 -5.79
CA VAL A 146 2.92 -12.27 -6.36
C VAL A 146 2.24 -13.62 -6.52
N ARG A 147 2.13 -14.11 -7.76
CA ARG A 147 1.93 -15.53 -8.03
C ARG A 147 3.26 -16.26 -7.85
N PHE A 148 3.45 -16.96 -6.74
CA PHE A 148 4.56 -17.91 -6.62
C PHE A 148 4.18 -19.17 -7.40
N GLN A 149 4.51 -19.24 -8.69
CA GLN A 149 4.50 -20.53 -9.38
C GLN A 149 5.61 -21.38 -8.76
N ARG A 150 5.23 -22.37 -7.95
CA ARG A 150 6.10 -23.47 -7.56
C ARG A 150 6.53 -24.24 -8.82
N SER A 151 7.61 -23.83 -9.49
CA SER A 151 8.37 -24.71 -10.39
C SER A 151 9.79 -24.20 -10.72
N TRP A 152 10.49 -23.56 -9.78
CA TRP A 152 11.88 -23.15 -10.01
C TRP A 152 12.79 -23.55 -8.83
N ALA A 153 12.81 -24.84 -8.53
CA ALA A 153 13.70 -25.44 -7.54
C ALA A 153 14.52 -26.62 -8.12
N ARG A 154 14.81 -26.64 -9.43
CA ARG A 154 15.55 -27.76 -10.06
C ARG A 154 16.58 -27.45 -11.16
N SER A 155 16.96 -26.21 -11.43
CA SER A 155 18.07 -25.98 -12.38
C SER A 155 18.87 -24.73 -12.03
N GLY A 156 19.99 -24.92 -11.33
CA GLY A 156 20.93 -23.86 -10.96
C GLY A 156 21.64 -23.26 -12.18
N GLY A 157 21.02 -22.28 -12.82
CA GLY A 157 21.66 -21.43 -13.84
C GLY A 157 21.89 -20.00 -13.33
N PRO A 158 22.95 -19.30 -13.78
CA PRO A 158 23.29 -17.96 -13.30
C PRO A 158 22.32 -16.89 -13.83
N PRO A 159 22.16 -15.75 -13.13
CA PRO A 159 21.20 -14.72 -13.50
C PRO A 159 21.70 -13.90 -14.70
N ILE A 160 21.08 -14.10 -15.86
CA ILE A 160 21.17 -13.19 -17.01
C ILE A 160 20.03 -12.17 -16.90
N ALA A 161 20.41 -10.90 -16.85
CA ALA A 161 19.50 -9.77 -16.99
C ALA A 161 18.83 -9.78 -18.38
N LEU A 162 17.51 -9.58 -18.44
CA LEU A 162 16.87 -9.16 -19.69
C LEU A 162 15.76 -8.15 -19.44
N LEU A 163 16.06 -6.91 -19.84
CA LEU A 163 15.08 -5.90 -20.23
C LEU A 163 14.16 -6.46 -21.32
N LYS A 164 12.86 -6.17 -21.27
CA LYS A 164 12.11 -5.82 -22.49
C LYS A 164 11.12 -4.69 -22.19
N LYS A 165 11.20 -3.68 -23.07
CA LYS A 165 10.28 -2.57 -23.27
C LYS A 165 8.94 -3.08 -23.82
N LEU A 166 7.91 -2.26 -23.56
CA LEU A 166 6.48 -2.36 -23.91
C LEU A 166 5.68 -3.28 -22.99
#